data_AF-A0A3N5F4G1-F1
#
_entry.id   AF-A0A3N5F4G1-F1
#
_cell.length_a   1.000
_cell.length_b   1.000
_cell.length_c   1.000
_cell.angle_alpha   90.00
_cell.angle_beta   90.00
_cell.angle_gamma   90.00
#
_symmetry.space_group_name_H-M   'P 1'
#
loop_
_entity.id
_entity.type
_entity.pdbx_description
1 polymer ?
#
loop_
_entity_poly.entity_id
_entity_poly.type
_entity_poly.pdbx_seq_one_letter_code
_entity_poly.pdbx_strand_id
1 'polypeptide(L)'
;MLEVIALLAVLGDGPGFFERGEVDFWNTRRRRAEPAAELWADSTAPPTVRRLLETPTAENARAYLAWQEARMSRLRTAMAAVEAARGPAPVLYFSREGCRWCALQEEELRDLEVTRVPPGSPLWERYGVTVTPTLVVDGKVLRGYTPRAALMKEMRRE
;
A
#
# COMPACT_ATOMS: atom_id res chain seq x y z
N MET A 1 1.52 -17.60 9.45
CA MET A 1 2.90 -17.07 9.50
C MET A 1 3.00 -15.72 10.26
N LEU A 2 2.03 -15.40 11.14
CA LEU A 2 2.03 -14.20 11.98
C LEU A 2 2.14 -14.55 13.48
N GLU A 3 1.87 -15.79 13.85
CA GLU A 3 1.89 -16.25 15.25
C GLU A 3 3.31 -16.48 15.81
N VAL A 4 4.31 -16.67 14.95
CA VAL A 4 5.71 -16.91 15.38
C VAL A 4 6.39 -15.63 15.88
N ILE A 5 5.99 -14.46 15.37
CA ILE A 5 6.58 -13.17 15.75
C ILE A 5 6.04 -12.69 17.11
N ALA A 6 4.76 -12.96 17.39
CA ALA A 6 4.15 -12.63 18.68
C ALA A 6 4.74 -13.47 19.83
N LEU A 7 5.11 -14.73 19.57
CA LEU A 7 5.69 -15.61 20.59
C LEU A 7 7.10 -15.18 21.03
N LEU A 8 7.88 -14.56 20.12
CA LEU A 8 9.22 -14.03 20.43
C LEU A 8 9.18 -12.75 21.26
N ALA A 9 8.09 -11.97 21.19
CA ALA A 9 7.91 -10.76 21.98
C ALA A 9 7.51 -11.04 23.43
N VAL A 10 6.84 -12.18 23.71
CA VAL A 10 6.33 -12.55 25.04
C VAL A 10 7.34 -13.38 25.85
N LEU A 11 8.27 -14.08 25.21
CA LEU A 11 9.30 -14.89 25.87
C LEU A 11 10.59 -14.11 26.20
N GLY A 12 10.61 -12.80 25.95
CA GLY A 12 11.80 -11.94 26.08
C GLY A 12 12.06 -11.32 27.46
N ASP A 13 11.21 -11.57 28.47
CA ASP A 13 11.36 -11.04 29.83
C ASP A 13 12.34 -11.85 30.69
N GLY A 14 13.51 -12.17 30.13
CA GLY A 14 14.62 -12.76 30.85
C GLY A 14 15.76 -11.75 31.00
N PRO A 15 16.31 -11.52 32.21
CA PRO A 15 17.47 -10.63 32.41
C PRO A 15 18.75 -11.11 31.69
N GLY A 16 18.72 -12.26 31.01
CA GLY A 16 19.85 -12.84 30.28
C GLY A 16 19.89 -12.60 28.77
N PHE A 17 18.97 -11.82 28.17
CA PHE A 17 19.02 -11.56 26.71
C PHE A 17 20.26 -10.74 26.31
N PHE A 18 20.79 -9.90 27.21
CA PHE A 18 21.99 -9.09 26.99
C PHE A 18 23.32 -9.78 27.38
N GLU A 19 23.29 -10.92 28.07
CA GLU A 19 24.50 -11.57 28.62
C GLU A 19 25.02 -12.75 27.78
N ARG A 20 24.27 -13.23 26.77
CA ARG A 20 24.80 -14.23 25.84
C ARG A 20 25.61 -13.52 24.76
N GLY A 21 26.93 -13.63 24.85
CA GLY A 21 27.92 -12.99 23.99
C GLY A 21 27.97 -13.44 22.52
N GLU A 22 26.83 -13.53 21.83
CA GLU A 22 26.79 -13.91 20.40
C GLU A 22 25.91 -13.04 19.50
N VAL A 23 25.20 -12.03 20.02
CA VAL A 23 24.52 -11.05 19.15
C VAL A 23 25.27 -9.72 19.18
N ASP A 24 26.41 -9.68 18.48
CA ASP A 24 27.10 -8.44 18.15
C ASP A 24 26.28 -7.70 17.08
N PHE A 25 25.14 -7.12 17.48
CA PHE A 25 24.22 -6.39 16.60
C PHE A 25 24.94 -5.23 15.86
N TRP A 26 26.08 -4.81 16.40
CA TRP A 26 26.90 -3.70 15.90
C TRP A 26 28.25 -4.15 15.32
N ASN A 27 28.51 -5.46 15.22
CA ASN A 27 29.71 -6.05 14.62
C ASN A 27 31.02 -5.32 15.01
N THR A 28 31.18 -5.06 16.31
CA THR A 28 32.29 -4.25 16.85
C THR A 28 33.67 -4.89 16.63
N ARG A 29 33.73 -6.20 16.36
CA ARG A 29 35.00 -6.93 16.13
C ARG A 29 35.48 -6.99 14.67
N ARG A 30 34.73 -6.51 13.69
CA ARG A 30 35.18 -6.44 12.28
C ARG A 30 35.12 -5.02 11.73
N ARG A 31 35.87 -4.10 12.34
CA ARG A 31 36.30 -2.88 11.63
C ARG A 31 37.51 -3.20 10.74
N ARG A 32 37.24 -3.86 9.61
CA ARG A 32 37.93 -3.47 8.37
C ARG A 32 37.06 -2.33 7.85
N ALA A 33 37.66 -1.15 7.69
CA ALA A 33 36.98 0.07 7.29
C ALA A 33 36.32 -0.10 5.91
N GLU A 34 35.10 -0.62 5.88
CA GLU A 34 34.17 -0.37 4.80
C GLU A 34 33.48 0.95 5.14
N PRO A 35 33.49 1.95 4.23
CA PRO A 35 32.77 3.18 4.46
C PRO A 35 31.32 2.79 4.67
N ALA A 36 30.73 3.24 5.78
CA ALA A 36 29.30 3.10 6.02
C ALA A 36 28.61 3.59 4.74
N ALA A 37 28.01 2.67 3.98
CA ALA A 37 27.40 3.01 2.71
C ALA A 37 26.50 4.22 2.96
N GLU A 38 26.78 5.32 2.25
CA GLU A 38 26.11 6.61 2.34
C GLU A 38 24.64 6.44 1.91
N LEU A 39 23.83 5.77 2.74
CA LEU A 39 22.38 5.71 2.59
C LEU A 39 21.75 7.10 2.78
N TRP A 40 22.54 8.04 3.29
CA TRP A 40 22.21 9.44 3.50
C TRP A 40 23.46 10.26 3.20
N ALA A 41 23.71 10.52 1.92
CA ALA A 41 24.73 11.48 1.47
C ALA A 41 24.33 12.87 1.97
N ASP A 42 24.80 13.22 3.15
CA ASP A 42 24.72 14.51 3.81
C ASP A 42 23.31 15.13 4.02
N SER A 43 23.05 15.50 5.28
CA SER A 43 22.07 16.53 5.71
C SER A 43 20.56 16.20 5.76
N THR A 44 20.03 15.24 4.99
CA THR A 44 18.55 15.04 4.94
C THR A 44 17.97 14.11 6.01
N ALA A 45 18.81 13.41 6.77
CA ALA A 45 18.35 12.51 7.82
C ALA A 45 17.65 13.29 8.96
N PRO A 46 16.45 12.87 9.40
CA PRO A 46 15.77 13.44 10.55
C PRO A 46 16.68 13.43 11.79
N PRO A 47 16.60 14.44 12.68
CA PRO A 47 17.54 14.61 13.80
C PRO A 47 17.71 13.34 14.66
N THR A 48 16.63 12.60 14.89
CA THR A 48 16.65 11.36 15.68
C THR A 48 17.41 10.23 14.99
N VAL A 49 17.31 10.13 13.66
CA VAL A 49 18.05 9.14 12.86
C VAL A 49 19.53 9.48 12.86
N ARG A 50 19.86 10.76 12.70
CA ARG A 50 21.24 11.25 12.71
C ARG A 50 21.93 10.95 14.04
N ARG A 51 21.27 11.26 15.17
CA ARG A 51 21.81 10.95 16.51
C ARG A 51 22.08 9.46 16.72
N LEU A 52 21.21 8.59 16.19
CA LEU A 52 21.43 7.15 16.25
C LEU A 52 22.65 6.71 15.43
N LEU A 53 22.81 7.25 14.22
CA LEU A 53 23.94 6.92 13.33
C LEU A 53 25.27 7.45 13.85
N GLU A 54 25.28 8.67 14.38
CA GLU A 54 26.48 9.30 14.96
C GLU A 54 26.86 8.69 16.31
N THR A 55 25.87 8.29 17.12
CA THR A 55 26.09 7.81 18.49
C THR A 55 25.11 6.68 18.82
N PRO A 56 25.43 5.41 18.51
CA PRO A 56 24.52 4.28 18.67
C PRO A 56 24.43 3.79 20.12
N THR A 57 23.74 4.56 20.97
CA THR A 57 23.44 4.19 22.37
C THR A 57 22.03 3.60 22.50
N ALA A 58 21.79 2.87 23.59
CA ALA A 58 20.45 2.33 23.90
C ALA A 58 19.39 3.44 24.04
N GLU A 59 19.78 4.62 24.52
CA GLU A 59 18.91 5.79 24.61
C GLU A 59 18.52 6.32 23.22
N ASN A 60 19.49 6.48 22.32
CA ASN A 60 19.24 6.95 20.97
C ASN A 60 18.44 5.94 20.15
N ALA A 61 18.64 4.64 20.39
CA ALA A 61 17.83 3.58 19.79
C ALA A 61 16.35 3.67 20.22
N ARG A 62 16.07 3.87 21.52
CA ARG A 62 14.70 4.07 22.01
C ARG A 62 14.05 5.31 21.43
N ALA A 63 14.79 6.42 21.36
CA ALA A 63 14.31 7.66 20.76
C ALA A 63 13.96 7.47 19.27
N TYR A 64 14.77 6.74 18.52
CA TYR A 64 14.51 6.39 17.12
C TYR A 64 13.25 5.54 16.95
N LEU A 65 13.05 4.53 17.81
CA LEU A 65 11.85 3.68 17.76
C LEU A 65 10.58 4.50 18.02
N ALA A 66 10.58 5.34 19.06
CA ALA A 66 9.46 6.23 19.34
C ALA A 66 9.16 7.19 18.17
N TRP A 67 10.21 7.69 17.50
CA TRP A 67 10.05 8.52 16.31
C TRP A 67 9.45 7.73 15.12
N GLN A 68 9.87 6.48 14.89
CA GLN A 68 9.32 5.61 13.85
C GLN A 68 7.84 5.31 14.11
N GLU A 69 7.47 5.01 15.36
CA GLU A 69 6.07 4.76 15.74
C GLU A 69 5.18 5.98 15.48
N ALA A 70 5.62 7.17 15.90
CA ALA A 70 4.91 8.41 15.63
C ALA A 70 4.80 8.71 14.12
N ARG A 71 5.85 8.43 13.35
CA ARG A 71 5.84 8.57 11.89
C ARG A 71 4.84 7.61 11.24
N MET A 72 4.83 6.35 11.65
CA MET A 72 3.90 5.35 11.15
C MET A 72 2.45 5.68 11.51
N SER A 73 2.20 6.19 12.72
CA SER A 73 0.89 6.65 13.14
C SER A 73 0.37 7.77 12.22
N ARG A 74 1.18 8.82 11.98
CA ARG A 74 0.82 9.91 11.06
C ARG A 74 0.56 9.41 9.64
N LEU A 75 1.37 8.47 9.14
CA LEU A 75 1.20 7.89 7.82
C LEU A 75 -0.14 7.15 7.71
N ARG A 76 -0.49 6.32 8.70
CA ARG A 76 -1.77 5.61 8.74
C ARG A 76 -2.95 6.57 8.76
N THR A 77 -2.88 7.63 9.57
CA THR A 77 -3.93 8.66 9.59
C THR A 77 -4.06 9.36 8.25
N ALA A 78 -2.94 9.70 7.59
CA ALA A 78 -2.96 10.32 6.27
C ALA A 78 -3.53 9.37 5.21
N MET A 79 -3.16 8.09 5.23
CA MET A 79 -3.72 7.07 4.33
C MET A 79 -5.23 6.93 4.52
N ALA A 80 -5.70 6.80 5.76
CA ALA A 80 -7.12 6.71 6.06
C ALA A 80 -7.89 7.97 5.62
N ALA A 81 -7.29 9.16 5.76
CA ALA A 81 -7.89 10.40 5.27
C ALA A 81 -7.96 10.44 3.73
N VAL A 82 -6.93 9.94 3.03
CA VAL A 82 -6.93 9.83 1.56
C VAL A 82 -7.95 8.80 1.09
N GLU A 83 -8.08 7.67 1.78
CA GLU A 83 -9.09 6.64 1.50
C GLU A 83 -10.51 7.18 1.74
N ALA A 84 -10.76 7.87 2.86
CA ALA A 84 -12.04 8.50 3.13
C ALA A 84 -12.37 9.64 2.15
N ALA A 85 -11.35 10.31 1.60
CA ALA A 85 -11.51 11.33 0.57
C ALA A 85 -11.61 10.75 -0.86
N ARG A 86 -11.25 9.49 -1.07
CA ARG A 86 -11.58 8.78 -2.30
C ARG A 86 -13.09 8.58 -2.27
N GLY A 87 -13.79 9.32 -3.12
CA GLY A 87 -15.20 9.04 -3.43
C GLY A 87 -15.37 7.61 -3.98
N PRO A 88 -16.61 7.19 -4.26
CA PRO A 88 -16.88 5.85 -4.79
C PRO A 88 -15.96 5.56 -6.00
N ALA A 89 -15.39 4.35 -6.03
CA ALA A 89 -14.48 3.92 -7.06
C ALA A 89 -15.04 4.26 -8.46
N PRO A 90 -14.31 5.02 -9.30
CA PRO A 90 -14.84 5.45 -10.58
C PRO A 90 -15.04 4.21 -11.47
N VAL A 91 -16.30 3.84 -11.70
CA VAL A 91 -16.64 2.78 -12.64
C VAL A 91 -16.41 3.32 -14.04
N LEU A 92 -15.45 2.75 -14.76
CA LEU A 92 -15.26 3.05 -16.18
C LEU A 92 -16.08 2.07 -17.01
N TYR A 93 -16.90 2.59 -17.92
CA TYR A 93 -17.74 1.79 -18.80
C TYR A 93 -17.33 1.97 -20.26
N PHE A 94 -17.00 0.87 -20.91
CA PHE A 94 -16.58 0.79 -22.29
C PHE A 94 -17.67 0.11 -23.13
N SER A 95 -18.21 0.84 -24.09
CA SER A 95 -19.25 0.37 -24.99
C SER A 95 -18.94 0.74 -26.44
N ARG A 96 -19.54 0.00 -27.38
CA ARG A 96 -19.54 0.30 -28.82
C ARG A 96 -20.97 0.45 -29.29
N GLU A 97 -21.18 1.27 -30.32
CA GLU A 97 -22.46 1.37 -30.99
C GLU A 97 -22.89 0.01 -31.56
N GLY A 98 -24.21 -0.26 -31.56
CA GLY A 98 -24.77 -1.52 -32.06
C GLY A 98 -24.58 -2.74 -31.13
N CYS A 99 -23.93 -2.58 -29.98
CA CYS A 99 -23.74 -3.65 -29.01
C CYS A 99 -25.03 -3.93 -28.21
N ARG A 100 -25.72 -5.04 -28.52
CA ARG A 100 -26.95 -5.46 -27.82
C ARG A 100 -26.78 -5.58 -26.30
N TRP A 101 -25.68 -6.20 -25.86
CA TRP A 101 -25.38 -6.38 -24.43
C TRP A 101 -25.07 -5.06 -23.72
N CYS A 102 -24.63 -4.05 -24.46
CA CYS A 102 -24.33 -2.73 -23.91
C CYS A 102 -25.62 -1.98 -23.55
N ALA A 103 -26.69 -2.14 -24.33
CA ALA A 103 -28.01 -1.59 -23.99
C ALA A 103 -28.54 -2.15 -22.66
N LEU A 104 -28.45 -3.47 -22.46
CA LEU A 104 -28.81 -4.10 -21.19
C LEU A 104 -27.90 -3.64 -20.04
N GLN A 105 -26.61 -3.47 -20.31
CA GLN A 105 -25.69 -2.99 -19.29
C GLN A 105 -26.02 -1.57 -18.83
N GLU A 106 -26.43 -0.67 -19.73
CA GLU A 106 -26.84 0.71 -19.37
C GLU A 106 -28.05 0.73 -18.41
N GLU A 107 -28.96 -0.24 -18.51
CA GLU A 107 -30.06 -0.37 -17.54
C GLU A 107 -29.55 -0.73 -16.14
N GLU A 108 -28.61 -1.67 -16.05
CA GLU A 108 -28.00 -2.08 -14.78
C GLU A 108 -27.18 -0.93 -14.13
N LEU A 109 -26.59 -0.07 -14.96
CA LEU A 109 -25.76 1.08 -14.57
C LEU A 109 -26.58 2.33 -14.21
N ARG A 110 -27.91 2.29 -14.33
CA ARG A 110 -28.78 3.42 -13.98
C ARG A 110 -28.56 3.82 -12.52
N ASP A 111 -28.48 5.12 -12.27
CA ASP A 111 -28.28 5.71 -10.94
C ASP A 111 -26.93 5.38 -10.29
N LEU A 112 -25.96 4.87 -11.06
CA LEU A 112 -24.57 4.72 -10.63
C LEU A 112 -23.70 5.82 -11.25
N GLU A 113 -22.71 6.27 -10.48
CA GLU A 113 -21.68 7.17 -10.97
C GLU A 113 -20.70 6.39 -11.85
N VAL A 114 -20.89 6.53 -13.17
CA VAL A 114 -20.16 5.76 -14.18
C VAL A 114 -19.59 6.70 -15.22
N THR A 115 -18.27 6.61 -15.44
CA THR A 115 -17.58 7.31 -16.52
C THR A 115 -17.70 6.49 -17.80
N ARG A 116 -18.48 6.99 -18.76
CA ARG A 116 -18.59 6.41 -20.11
C ARG A 116 -17.36 6.76 -20.92
N VAL A 117 -16.59 5.76 -21.32
CA VAL A 117 -15.35 5.94 -22.06
C VAL A 117 -15.63 5.87 -23.56
N PRO A 118 -15.44 6.95 -24.32
CA PRO A 118 -15.71 6.95 -25.75
C PRO A 118 -14.70 6.07 -26.51
N PRO A 119 -15.09 5.45 -27.64
CA PRO A 119 -14.17 4.77 -28.54
C PRO A 119 -12.99 5.69 -28.95
N GLY A 120 -11.79 5.13 -29.05
CA GLY A 120 -10.57 5.88 -29.40
C GLY A 120 -9.85 6.54 -28.22
N SER A 121 -10.41 6.49 -27.01
CA SER A 121 -9.69 6.90 -25.80
C SER A 121 -8.47 5.99 -25.54
N PRO A 122 -7.32 6.53 -25.11
CA PRO A 122 -6.14 5.72 -24.75
C PRO A 122 -6.42 4.75 -23.58
N LEU A 123 -7.52 4.97 -22.85
CA LEU A 123 -7.95 4.05 -21.79
C LEU A 123 -8.33 2.65 -22.32
N TRP A 124 -8.76 2.53 -23.58
CA TRP A 124 -9.08 1.23 -24.16
C TRP A 124 -7.85 0.32 -24.22
N GLU A 125 -6.72 0.85 -24.67
CA GLU A 125 -5.45 0.13 -24.72
C GLU A 125 -4.90 -0.11 -23.32
N ARG A 126 -4.91 0.92 -22.47
CA ARG A 126 -4.43 0.84 -21.08
C ARG A 126 -5.08 -0.30 -20.29
N TYR A 127 -6.38 -0.52 -20.46
CA TYR A 127 -7.12 -1.57 -19.77
C TYR A 127 -7.31 -2.84 -20.60
N GLY A 128 -6.71 -2.93 -21.79
CA GLY A 128 -6.79 -4.12 -22.66
C GLY A 128 -8.23 -4.47 -23.05
N VAL A 129 -9.05 -3.45 -23.35
CA VAL A 129 -10.46 -3.61 -23.69
C VAL A 129 -10.61 -4.03 -25.15
N THR A 130 -10.85 -5.32 -25.38
CA THR A 130 -11.04 -5.90 -26.72
C THR A 130 -12.50 -6.22 -27.04
N VAL A 131 -13.36 -6.30 -26.03
CA VAL A 131 -14.78 -6.67 -26.13
C VAL A 131 -15.66 -5.69 -25.37
N THR A 132 -16.94 -5.60 -25.76
CA THR A 132 -17.94 -4.74 -25.11
C THR A 132 -19.24 -5.49 -24.81
N PRO A 133 -19.96 -5.17 -23.72
CA PRO A 133 -19.61 -4.17 -22.70
C PRO A 133 -18.41 -4.61 -21.86
N THR A 134 -17.60 -3.67 -21.40
CA THR A 134 -16.55 -3.93 -20.41
C THR A 134 -16.63 -2.84 -19.33
N LEU A 135 -16.53 -3.26 -18.07
CA LEU A 135 -16.47 -2.38 -16.92
C LEU A 135 -15.09 -2.47 -16.27
N VAL A 136 -14.59 -1.36 -15.73
CA VAL A 136 -13.42 -1.35 -14.86
C VAL A 136 -13.82 -0.74 -13.53
N VAL A 137 -13.64 -1.51 -12.46
CA VAL A 137 -13.94 -1.12 -11.08
C VAL A 137 -12.68 -1.35 -10.27
N ASP A 138 -12.10 -0.28 -9.70
CA ASP A 138 -10.82 -0.34 -8.98
C ASP A 138 -9.71 -1.12 -9.71
N GLY A 139 -9.59 -0.88 -11.02
CA GLY A 139 -8.59 -1.56 -11.87
C GLY A 139 -8.93 -3.00 -12.25
N LYS A 140 -9.99 -3.60 -11.69
CA LYS A 140 -10.48 -4.91 -12.10
C LYS A 140 -11.32 -4.79 -13.37
N VAL A 141 -10.94 -5.54 -14.39
CA VAL A 141 -11.64 -5.57 -15.69
C VAL A 141 -12.72 -6.65 -15.68
N LEU A 142 -13.97 -6.26 -15.86
CA LEU A 142 -15.14 -7.13 -15.99
C LEU A 142 -15.59 -7.12 -17.45
N ARG A 143 -15.38 -8.23 -18.14
CA ARG A 143 -15.68 -8.36 -19.58
C ARG A 143 -17.07 -8.97 -19.77
N GLY A 144 -17.84 -8.39 -20.68
CA GLY A 144 -19.20 -8.81 -20.97
C GLY A 144 -20.22 -8.23 -20.00
N TYR A 145 -21.48 -8.64 -20.19
CA TYR A 145 -22.58 -8.19 -19.36
C TYR A 145 -22.37 -8.58 -17.89
N THR A 146 -22.49 -7.59 -16.99
CA THR A 146 -22.33 -7.73 -15.55
C THR A 146 -23.60 -7.26 -14.86
N PRO A 147 -24.37 -8.16 -14.22
CA PRO A 147 -25.56 -7.79 -13.45
C PRO A 147 -25.22 -6.83 -12.30
N ARG A 148 -26.15 -5.93 -11.95
CA ARG A 148 -25.96 -4.95 -10.86
C ARG A 148 -25.56 -5.59 -9.54
N ALA A 149 -26.15 -6.73 -9.17
CA ALA A 149 -25.76 -7.43 -7.94
C ALA A 149 -24.28 -7.84 -7.93
N ALA A 150 -23.75 -8.29 -9.07
CA ALA A 150 -22.34 -8.61 -9.22
C ALA A 150 -21.47 -7.36 -9.21
N LEU A 151 -21.89 -6.29 -9.90
CA LEU A 151 -21.20 -5.01 -9.92
C LEU A 151 -21.11 -4.40 -8.50
N MET A 152 -22.22 -4.34 -7.76
CA MET A 152 -22.26 -3.84 -6.39
C MET A 152 -21.39 -4.65 -5.44
N LYS A 153 -21.24 -5.96 -5.67
CA LYS A 153 -20.33 -6.79 -4.90
C LYS A 153 -18.87 -6.42 -5.14
N GLU A 154 -18.50 -6.13 -6.38
CA GLU A 154 -17.13 -5.71 -6.72
C GLU A 154 -16.85 -4.29 -6.22
N MET A 155 -17.81 -3.36 -6.30
CA MET A 155 -17.68 -1.99 -5.77
C MET A 155 -17.56 -1.90 -4.25
N ARG A 156 -17.98 -2.95 -3.52
CA ARG A 156 -17.90 -3.02 -2.04
C ARG A 156 -16.70 -3.80 -1.53
N ARG A 157 -15.90 -4.37 -2.44
CA ARG A 157 -14.83 -5.29 -2.10
C ARG A 157 -13.57 -4.47 -1.78
N GLU A 158 -13.59 -3.83 -0.62
CA GLU A 158 -12.43 -3.19 0.03
C GLU A 158 -11.48 -4.23 0.64
#